data_AF-A7IDT3-F1
#
_entry.id   AF-A7IDT3-F1
#
_cell.length_a   1.000
_cell.length_b   1.000
_cell.length_c   1.000
_cell.angle_alpha   90.00
_cell.angle_beta   90.00
_cell.angle_gamma   90.00
#
_symmetry.space_group_name_H-M   'P 1'
#
loop_
_entity.id
_entity.type
_entity.pdbx_description
1 polymer ?
#
loop_
_entity_poly.entity_id
_entity_poly.type
_entity_poly.pdbx_seq_one_letter_code
_entity_poly.pdbx_strand_id
1 'polypeptide(L)'
;MKYILLISVIGILLLQWTGAIPLGSVGGPMVIAAAVLVAALAVAIHEAWTRKRGVLGWIVNIVVSIVGMLLIAPVGGAVMVTLLFPFMDGSSSLAAAGGPQMAIALAGQMVISLLGSWGALWLLNRWR
;
A
#
# COMPACT_ATOMS: atom_id res chain seq x y z
N MET A 1 -3.67 2.33 -13.14
CA MET A 1 -2.62 1.81 -12.24
C MET A 1 -1.45 2.76 -12.05
N LYS A 2 -0.69 3.14 -13.09
CA LYS A 2 0.48 4.04 -12.94
C LYS A 2 0.16 5.32 -12.15
N TYR A 3 -0.91 6.02 -12.52
CA TYR A 3 -1.35 7.23 -11.82
C TYR A 3 -1.81 6.99 -10.38
N ILE A 4 -2.59 5.93 -10.14
CA ILE A 4 -3.08 5.58 -8.78
C ILE A 4 -1.90 5.30 -7.86
N LEU A 5 -0.92 4.51 -8.33
CA LEU A 5 0.29 4.21 -7.59
C LEU A 5 1.07 5.49 -7.28
N LEU A 6 1.31 6.34 -8.29
CA LEU A 6 2.07 7.57 -8.12
C LEU A 6 1.38 8.52 -7.13
N ILE A 7 0.06 8.74 -7.26
CA ILE A 7 -0.73 9.56 -6.34
C ILE A 7 -0.72 8.97 -4.92
N SER A 8 -0.82 7.65 -4.78
CA SER A 8 -0.82 7.00 -3.47
C SER A 8 0.54 7.11 -2.77
N VAL A 9 1.64 6.97 -3.52
CA VAL A 9 3.01 7.17 -3.01
C VAL A 9 3.22 8.62 -2.60
N ILE A 10 2.84 9.59 -3.43
CA ILE A 10 2.92 11.01 -3.06
C ILE A 10 2.05 11.28 -1.82
N GLY A 11 0.83 10.74 -1.79
CA GLY A 11 -0.09 10.92 -0.68
C GLY A 11 0.47 10.43 0.65
N ILE A 12 1.04 9.21 0.70
CA ILE A 12 1.60 8.68 1.95
C ILE A 12 2.86 9.45 2.39
N LEU A 13 3.67 9.93 1.44
CA LEU A 13 4.82 10.78 1.74
C LEU A 13 4.40 12.15 2.28
N LEU A 14 3.34 12.75 1.73
CA LEU A 14 2.78 14.00 2.26
C LEU A 14 2.20 13.79 3.67
N LEU A 15 1.54 12.66 3.93
CA LEU A 15 1.05 12.32 5.27
C LEU A 15 2.20 12.20 6.28
N GLN A 16 3.32 11.60 5.89
CA GLN A 16 4.51 11.55 6.73
C GLN A 16 5.11 12.94 6.95
N TRP A 17 5.29 13.70 5.87
CA TRP A 17 5.95 15.02 5.91
C TRP A 17 5.17 16.04 6.75
N THR A 18 3.84 15.98 6.71
CA THR A 18 2.96 16.83 7.52
C THR A 18 2.85 16.39 8.99
N GLY A 19 3.46 15.27 9.36
CA GLY A 19 3.35 14.71 10.72
C GLY A 19 1.99 14.07 11.02
N ALA A 20 1.14 13.87 10.00
CA ALA A 20 -0.16 13.22 10.15
C ALA A 20 -0.05 11.72 10.50
N ILE A 21 1.15 11.13 10.37
CA ILE A 21 1.46 9.78 10.84
C ILE A 21 2.12 9.87 12.22
N PRO A 22 1.39 9.66 13.34
CA PRO A 22 1.96 9.73 14.67
C PRO A 22 2.80 8.48 14.97
N LEU A 23 4.12 8.62 14.89
CA LEU A 23 5.08 7.50 14.99
C LEU A 23 5.13 6.83 16.38
N GLY A 24 4.79 7.56 17.44
CA GLY A 24 4.79 7.06 18.82
C GLY A 24 3.47 6.45 19.30
N SER A 25 2.50 6.24 18.39
CA SER A 25 1.15 5.78 18.75
C SER A 25 0.62 4.77 17.74
N VAL A 26 -0.34 3.95 18.17
CA VAL A 26 -1.13 3.06 17.30
C VAL A 26 -1.79 3.83 16.15
N GLY A 27 -2.01 5.13 16.32
CA GLY A 27 -2.51 6.01 15.26
C GLY A 27 -1.65 5.98 13.98
N GLY A 28 -0.32 5.86 14.08
CA GLY A 28 0.58 5.85 12.92
C GLY A 28 0.30 4.68 11.99
N PRO A 29 0.39 3.43 12.50
CA PRO A 29 -0.01 2.24 11.76
C PRO A 29 -1.45 2.30 11.21
N MET A 30 -2.40 2.87 11.96
CA MET A 30 -3.79 3.00 11.49
C MET A 30 -3.92 3.96 10.29
N VAL A 31 -3.22 5.10 10.29
CA VAL A 31 -3.19 6.05 9.17
C VAL A 31 -2.56 5.41 7.94
N ILE A 32 -1.45 4.68 8.12
CA ILE A 32 -0.79 3.95 7.02
C ILE A 32 -1.74 2.90 6.43
N ALA A 33 -2.38 2.09 7.28
CA ALA A 33 -3.32 1.07 6.84
C ALA A 33 -4.51 1.69 6.09
N ALA A 34 -5.07 2.79 6.60
CA ALA A 34 -6.15 3.53 5.93
C ALA A 34 -5.72 4.05 4.56
N ALA A 35 -4.54 4.65 4.45
CA ALA A 35 -4.02 5.15 3.18
C ALA A 35 -3.85 4.02 2.14
N VAL A 36 -3.27 2.88 2.55
CA VAL A 36 -3.11 1.72 1.69
C VAL A 36 -4.47 1.13 1.28
N LEU A 37 -5.43 1.07 2.19
CA LEU A 37 -6.78 0.56 1.92
C LEU A 37 -7.54 1.44 0.93
N VAL A 38 -7.48 2.77 1.10
CA VAL A 38 -8.08 3.72 0.14
C VAL A 38 -7.44 3.59 -1.24
N ALA A 39 -6.12 3.42 -1.29
CA ALA A 39 -5.41 3.22 -2.54
C ALA A 39 -5.81 1.89 -3.23
N ALA A 40 -5.93 0.80 -2.47
CA ALA A 40 -6.40 -0.50 -2.99
C ALA A 40 -7.87 -0.44 -3.46
N LEU A 41 -8.71 0.35 -2.78
CA LEU A 41 -10.07 0.61 -3.22
C LEU A 41 -10.09 1.37 -4.56
N ALA A 42 -9.26 2.41 -4.70
CA ALA A 42 -9.11 3.15 -5.95
C ALA A 42 -8.68 2.23 -7.11
N VAL A 43 -7.76 1.28 -6.85
CA VAL A 43 -7.36 0.23 -7.81
C VAL A 43 -8.55 -0.63 -8.21
N ALA A 44 -9.34 -1.11 -7.25
CA ALA A 44 -10.52 -1.96 -7.49
C ALA A 44 -11.59 -1.26 -8.33
N ILE A 45 -11.91 -0.01 -7.97
CA ILE A 45 -12.89 0.85 -8.64
C ILE A 45 -12.45 1.12 -10.08
N HIS A 46 -11.20 1.54 -10.27
CA HIS A 46 -10.66 1.81 -11.59
C HIS A 46 -10.76 0.56 -12.47
N GLU A 47 -10.34 -0.61 -11.99
CA GLU A 47 -10.40 -1.85 -12.77
C GLU A 47 -11.83 -2.30 -13.08
N ALA A 48 -12.78 -2.10 -12.15
CA ALA A 48 -14.18 -2.46 -12.37
C ALA A 48 -14.81 -1.56 -13.44
N TRP A 49 -14.48 -0.27 -13.41
CA TRP A 49 -14.98 0.72 -14.35
C TRP A 49 -14.38 0.55 -15.74
N THR A 50 -13.06 0.41 -15.87
CA THR A 50 -12.41 0.24 -17.18
C THR A 50 -12.86 -1.01 -17.91
N ARG A 51 -13.20 -2.07 -17.18
CA ARG A 51 -13.74 -3.32 -17.74
C ARG A 51 -15.26 -3.36 -17.84
N LYS A 52 -15.96 -2.24 -17.59
CA LYS A 52 -17.43 -2.11 -17.67
C LYS A 52 -18.18 -3.24 -16.94
N ARG A 53 -17.73 -3.58 -15.74
CA ARG A 53 -18.31 -4.71 -15.00
C ARG A 53 -19.68 -4.37 -14.43
N GLY A 54 -20.57 -5.37 -14.39
CA GLY A 54 -21.83 -5.30 -13.65
C GLY A 54 -21.62 -5.34 -12.13
N VAL A 55 -22.70 -5.17 -11.37
CA VAL A 55 -22.69 -4.99 -9.90
C VAL A 55 -21.93 -6.11 -9.17
N LEU A 56 -22.19 -7.38 -9.50
CA LEU A 56 -21.44 -8.51 -8.92
C LEU A 56 -19.94 -8.45 -9.25
N GLY A 57 -19.60 -7.99 -10.46
CA GLY A 57 -18.22 -7.81 -10.89
C GLY A 57 -17.48 -6.71 -10.12
N TRP A 58 -18.19 -5.68 -9.65
CA TRP A 58 -17.67 -4.64 -8.75
C TRP A 58 -17.39 -5.19 -7.35
N ILE A 59 -18.36 -5.87 -6.74
CA ILE A 59 -18.21 -6.46 -5.40
C ILE A 59 -17.00 -7.39 -5.37
N VAL A 60 -16.92 -8.32 -6.34
CA VAL A 60 -15.79 -9.24 -6.42
C VAL A 60 -14.46 -8.49 -6.62
N ASN A 61 -14.43 -7.42 -7.43
CA ASN A 61 -13.21 -6.63 -7.59
C ASN A 61 -12.75 -5.98 -6.28
N ILE A 62 -13.67 -5.39 -5.52
CA ILE A 62 -13.33 -4.75 -4.25
C ILE A 62 -12.78 -5.78 -3.28
N VAL A 63 -13.47 -6.91 -3.11
CA VAL A 63 -13.05 -7.98 -2.19
C VAL A 63 -11.69 -8.55 -2.60
N VAL A 64 -11.52 -8.94 -3.87
CA VAL A 64 -10.26 -9.54 -4.35
C VAL A 64 -9.10 -8.55 -4.27
N SER A 65 -9.33 -7.27 -4.57
CA SER A 65 -8.33 -6.22 -4.42
C SER A 65 -7.85 -6.06 -2.98
N ILE A 66 -8.80 -5.98 -2.03
CA ILE A 66 -8.49 -5.82 -0.61
C ILE A 66 -7.77 -7.05 -0.08
N VAL A 67 -8.24 -8.25 -0.40
CA VAL A 67 -7.59 -9.51 -0.01
C VAL A 67 -6.17 -9.59 -0.59
N GLY A 68 -5.99 -9.30 -1.88
CA GLY A 68 -4.68 -9.29 -2.52
C GLY A 68 -3.71 -8.30 -1.88
N MET A 69 -4.19 -7.11 -1.53
CA MET A 69 -3.40 -6.12 -0.79
C MET A 69 -3.03 -6.62 0.60
N LEU A 70 -3.99 -7.12 1.38
CA LEU A 70 -3.76 -7.54 2.76
C LEU A 70 -2.81 -8.73 2.88
N LEU A 71 -2.83 -9.64 1.91
CA LEU A 71 -1.91 -10.78 1.87
C LEU A 71 -0.47 -10.36 1.58
N ILE A 72 -0.27 -9.32 0.76
CA ILE A 72 1.04 -8.88 0.31
C ILE A 72 1.62 -7.74 1.17
N ALA A 73 0.78 -6.98 1.88
CA ALA A 73 1.22 -5.86 2.71
C ALA A 73 2.27 -6.26 3.78
N PRO A 74 2.13 -7.39 4.52
CA PRO A 74 3.16 -7.83 5.46
C PRO A 74 4.50 -8.14 4.79
N VAL A 75 4.45 -8.71 3.58
CA VAL A 75 5.65 -8.98 2.76
C VAL A 75 6.32 -7.65 2.39
N GLY A 76 5.54 -6.64 2.04
CA GLY A 76 6.07 -5.29 1.78
C GLY A 76 6.86 -4.73 2.94
N GLY A 77 6.32 -4.80 4.16
CA GLY A 77 7.04 -4.37 5.36
C GLY A 77 8.35 -5.15 5.59
N ALA A 78 8.29 -6.47 5.50
CA ALA A 78 9.46 -7.33 5.69
C ALA A 78 10.57 -7.08 4.66
N VAL A 79 10.20 -6.90 3.38
CA VAL A 79 11.13 -6.58 2.30
C VAL A 79 11.79 -5.24 2.55
N MET A 80 11.02 -4.21 2.91
CA MET A 80 11.58 -2.88 3.15
C MET A 80 12.51 -2.84 4.37
N VAL A 81 12.18 -3.55 5.45
CA VAL A 81 13.08 -3.68 6.61
C VAL A 81 14.39 -4.34 6.19
N THR A 82 14.32 -5.46 5.47
CA THR A 82 15.52 -6.20 5.04
C THR A 82 16.41 -5.36 4.13
N LEU A 83 15.83 -4.62 3.19
CA LEU A 83 16.56 -3.78 2.25
C LEU A 83 17.20 -2.55 2.92
N LEU A 84 16.52 -1.97 3.91
CA LEU A 84 16.96 -0.74 4.55
C LEU A 84 17.82 -0.97 5.80
N PHE A 85 17.85 -2.19 6.34
CA PHE A 85 18.61 -2.54 7.54
C PHE A 85 20.06 -2.02 7.56
N PRO A 86 20.86 -2.12 6.47
CA PRO A 86 22.24 -1.62 6.44
C PRO A 86 22.36 -0.10 6.59
N PHE A 87 21.27 0.65 6.39
CA PHE A 87 21.21 2.12 6.37
C PHE A 87 20.54 2.72 7.61
N MET A 88 20.30 1.90 8.64
CA MET A 88 19.55 2.28 9.85
C MET A 88 20.44 2.70 11.04
N ASP A 89 21.77 2.82 10.86
CA ASP A 89 22.74 3.32 11.86
C ASP A 89 22.53 2.78 13.29
N GLY A 90 22.26 1.49 13.41
CA GLY A 90 22.04 0.82 14.71
C GLY A 90 20.65 1.03 15.33
N SER A 91 19.73 1.68 14.62
CA SER A 91 18.33 1.81 15.03
C SER A 91 17.63 0.46 15.05
N SER A 92 16.89 0.18 16.12
CA SER A 92 16.17 -1.09 16.29
C SER A 92 14.91 -1.24 15.42
N SER A 93 14.40 -0.15 14.82
CA SER A 93 13.22 -0.17 13.96
C SER A 93 13.22 0.97 12.93
N LEU A 94 12.48 0.80 11.81
CA LEU A 94 12.30 1.85 10.79
C LEU A 94 11.62 3.10 11.34
N ALA A 95 10.68 2.92 12.27
CA ALA A 95 10.03 4.02 12.96
C ALA A 95 11.00 4.80 13.85
N ALA A 96 11.96 4.11 14.47
CA ALA A 96 13.01 4.74 15.27
C ALA A 96 14.08 5.44 14.41
N ALA A 97 14.44 4.86 13.27
CA ALA A 97 15.34 5.51 12.30
C ALA A 97 14.74 6.81 11.74
N GLY A 98 13.42 6.83 11.54
CA GLY A 98 12.68 8.02 11.09
C GLY A 98 13.16 8.54 9.74
N GLY A 99 12.90 9.83 9.48
CA GLY A 99 13.53 10.57 8.39
C GLY A 99 13.35 9.96 6.97
N PRO A 100 14.38 10.05 6.12
CA PRO A 100 14.36 9.55 4.74
C PRO A 100 14.15 8.03 4.64
N GLN A 101 14.70 7.24 5.56
CA GLN A 101 14.58 5.79 5.57
C GLN A 101 13.11 5.37 5.75
N MET A 102 12.41 6.03 6.68
CA MET A 102 10.98 5.82 6.87
C MET A 102 10.17 6.21 5.62
N ALA A 103 10.55 7.30 4.94
CA ALA A 103 9.88 7.71 3.70
C ALA A 103 10.02 6.68 2.59
N ILE A 104 11.23 6.15 2.40
CA ILE A 104 11.50 5.10 1.42
C ILE A 104 10.72 3.83 1.80
N ALA A 105 10.72 3.45 3.07
CA ALA A 105 9.97 2.29 3.57
C ALA A 105 8.47 2.40 3.28
N LEU A 106 7.85 3.54 3.60
CA LEU A 106 6.43 3.79 3.36
C LEU A 106 6.09 3.75 1.87
N ALA A 107 6.91 4.39 1.04
CA ALA A 107 6.73 4.38 -0.41
C ALA A 107 6.82 2.96 -0.97
N GLY A 108 7.86 2.20 -0.58
CA GLY A 108 8.06 0.82 -1.03
C GLY A 108 6.95 -0.11 -0.55
N GLN A 109 6.51 0.01 0.69
CA GLN A 109 5.39 -0.77 1.23
C GLN A 109 4.08 -0.46 0.49
N MET A 110 3.79 0.81 0.19
CA MET A 110 2.63 1.21 -0.62
C MET A 110 2.69 0.55 -2.01
N VAL A 111 3.83 0.61 -2.67
CA VAL A 111 4.03 -0.02 -4.00
C VAL A 111 3.77 -1.52 -3.93
N ILE A 112 4.41 -2.23 -3.01
CA ILE A 112 4.28 -3.70 -2.89
C ILE A 112 2.84 -4.09 -2.56
N SER A 113 2.19 -3.36 -1.66
CA SER A 113 0.79 -3.60 -1.28
C SER A 113 -0.17 -3.42 -2.46
N LEU A 114 0.03 -2.36 -3.27
CA LEU A 114 -0.78 -2.12 -4.47
C LEU A 114 -0.50 -3.12 -5.59
N LEU A 115 0.73 -3.64 -5.69
CA LEU A 115 1.04 -4.76 -6.57
C LEU A 115 0.28 -6.02 -6.16
N GLY A 116 0.09 -6.27 -4.86
CA GLY A 116 -0.76 -7.35 -4.37
C GLY A 116 -2.22 -7.21 -4.79
N SER A 117 -2.79 -6.02 -4.60
CA SER A 117 -4.14 -5.67 -5.08
C SER A 117 -4.28 -5.87 -6.59
N TRP A 118 -3.40 -5.27 -7.38
CA TRP A 118 -3.44 -5.37 -8.84
C TRP A 118 -3.19 -6.79 -9.34
N GLY A 119 -2.23 -7.51 -8.76
CA GLY A 119 -1.88 -8.88 -9.12
C GLY A 119 -3.03 -9.86 -8.88
N ALA A 120 -3.73 -9.72 -7.75
CA ALA A 120 -4.92 -10.52 -7.45
C ALA A 120 -6.04 -10.28 -8.48
N LEU A 121 -6.26 -9.02 -8.87
CA LEU A 121 -7.22 -8.68 -9.92
C LEU A 121 -6.78 -9.19 -11.29
N TRP A 122 -5.50 -9.11 -11.61
CA TRP A 122 -4.94 -9.63 -12.86
C TRP A 122 -5.15 -11.15 -12.96
N LEU A 123 -4.94 -11.89 -11.87
CA LEU A 123 -5.19 -13.33 -11.81
C LEU A 123 -6.68 -13.66 -11.98
N LEU A 124 -7.56 -12.96 -11.26
CA LEU A 124 -9.02 -13.10 -11.39
C LEU A 124 -9.47 -12.88 -12.84
N ASN A 125 -8.90 -11.89 -13.51
CA ASN A 125 -9.20 -11.57 -14.90
C ASN A 125 -8.69 -12.59 -15.90
N ARG A 126 -7.70 -13.41 -15.54
CA ARG A 126 -7.21 -14.47 -16.40
C ARG A 126 -8.13 -15.70 -16.37
N TRP A 127 -8.94 -15.82 -15.33
CA TRP A 127 -9.83 -16.96 -15.10
C TRP A 127 -11.30 -16.67 -15.44
N ARG A 128 -11.59 -15.44 -15.88
CA ARG A 128 -12.91 -14.97 -16.33
C ARG A 128 -12.88 -14.68 -17.81
#